data_AF-A0A1B6L2B8-F1
#
_entry.id   AF-A0A1B6L2B8-F1
#
_cell.length_a   1.000
_cell.length_b   1.000
_cell.length_c   1.000
_cell.angle_alpha   90.00
_cell.angle_beta   90.00
_cell.angle_gamma   90.00
#
_symmetry.space_group_name_H-M   'P 1'
#
loop_
_entity.id
_entity.type
_entity.pdbx_description
1 polymer ?
#
loop_
_entity_poly.entity_id
_entity_poly.type
_entity_poly.pdbx_seq_one_letter_code
_entity_poly.pdbx_strand_id
1 'polypeptide(L)'
;NSLQLKGNFSVAEMHSWVSNCLPEVPEKPPLGEKVSYIFTSVLMLSMLHCTYSKGEAEFLSDNVTTIGILKDVITKEATKKKIKLEISTSMNEESAASVLRRLDSRLVSEATLARQVGLLDALRELESVEGREFLSPEYQEILDNQRQLTARHSSQ
;
A
#
# COMPACT_ATOMS: atom_id res chain seq x y z
N ASN A 1 13.52 5.31 1.19
CA ASN A 1 13.61 5.97 -0.13
C ASN A 1 13.22 7.43 0.02
N SER A 2 13.90 8.33 -0.68
CA SER A 2 13.62 9.76 -0.65
C SER A 2 13.50 10.35 -2.06
N LEU A 3 12.64 11.35 -2.19
CA LEU A 3 12.50 12.22 -3.35
C LEU A 3 12.51 13.66 -2.85
N GLN A 4 13.49 14.44 -3.27
CA GLN A 4 13.53 15.87 -2.99
C GLN A 4 13.33 16.65 -4.27
N LEU A 5 12.55 17.71 -4.17
CA LEU A 5 12.19 18.60 -5.26
C LEU A 5 12.53 20.02 -4.86
N LYS A 6 13.24 20.73 -5.73
CA LYS A 6 13.49 22.17 -5.59
C LYS A 6 13.04 22.91 -6.83
N GLY A 7 12.46 24.10 -6.68
CA GLY A 7 12.02 24.89 -7.82
C GLY A 7 11.25 26.14 -7.42
N ASN A 8 10.77 26.89 -8.41
CA ASN A 8 10.04 28.14 -8.19
C ASN A 8 8.51 27.92 -8.05
N PHE A 9 8.09 26.93 -7.26
CA PHE A 9 6.69 26.68 -6.95
C PHE A 9 6.28 27.27 -5.59
N SER A 10 5.02 27.68 -5.50
CA SER A 10 4.39 28.10 -4.25
C SER A 10 3.90 26.92 -3.43
N VAL A 11 3.63 27.14 -2.13
CA VAL A 11 3.01 26.12 -1.26
C VAL A 11 1.67 25.67 -1.82
N ALA A 12 0.87 26.59 -2.36
CA ALA A 12 -0.44 26.28 -2.95
C ALA A 12 -0.33 25.39 -4.20
N GLU A 13 0.70 25.59 -5.04
CA GLU A 13 0.93 24.75 -6.21
C GLU A 13 1.33 23.33 -5.80
N MET A 14 2.30 23.19 -4.88
CA MET A 14 2.69 21.87 -4.38
C MET A 14 1.52 21.17 -3.68
N HIS A 15 0.75 21.91 -2.87
CA HIS A 15 -0.45 21.38 -2.21
C HIS A 15 -1.47 20.88 -3.24
N SER A 16 -1.70 21.62 -4.32
CA SER A 16 -2.59 21.19 -5.41
C SER A 16 -2.08 19.91 -6.09
N TRP A 17 -0.77 19.78 -6.33
CA TRP A 17 -0.20 18.56 -6.90
C TRP A 17 -0.35 17.35 -5.98
N VAL A 18 -0.15 17.55 -4.68
CA VAL A 18 -0.32 16.52 -3.65
C VAL A 18 -1.79 16.11 -3.51
N SER A 19 -2.71 17.07 -3.47
CA SER A 19 -4.16 16.83 -3.40
C SER A 19 -4.69 16.09 -4.64
N ASN A 20 -4.09 16.33 -5.81
CA ASN A 20 -4.45 15.62 -7.04
C ASN A 20 -3.98 14.15 -7.07
N CYS A 21 -3.00 13.76 -6.24
CA CYS A 21 -2.39 12.43 -6.30
C CYS A 21 -2.58 11.58 -5.04
N LEU A 22 -2.90 12.20 -3.90
CA LEU A 22 -3.13 11.52 -2.63
C LEU A 22 -4.57 11.72 -2.15
N PRO A 23 -5.19 10.66 -1.57
CA PRO A 23 -6.54 10.75 -1.03
C PRO A 23 -6.55 11.59 0.25
N GLU A 24 -7.74 12.10 0.60
CA GLU A 24 -8.02 12.74 1.91
C GLU A 24 -7.13 13.94 2.26
N VAL A 25 -6.51 14.57 1.26
CA VAL A 25 -5.83 15.85 1.44
C VAL A 25 -6.88 16.96 1.52
N PRO A 26 -6.84 17.85 2.54
CA PRO A 26 -7.74 19.00 2.62
C PRO A 26 -7.70 19.85 1.34
N GLU A 27 -8.82 20.48 0.97
CA GLU A 27 -8.89 21.31 -0.23
C GLU A 27 -7.97 22.55 -0.15
N LYS A 28 -7.75 23.04 1.07
CA LYS A 28 -6.92 24.23 1.34
C LYS A 28 -5.66 23.84 2.10
N PRO A 29 -4.50 24.41 1.75
CA PRO A 29 -3.28 24.19 2.51
C PRO A 29 -3.45 24.68 3.95
N PRO A 30 -2.89 23.97 4.94
CA PRO A 30 -2.82 24.44 6.31
C PRO A 30 -2.16 25.82 6.38
N LEU A 31 -2.58 26.64 7.35
CA LEU A 31 -1.96 27.92 7.62
C LEU A 31 -0.55 27.68 8.19
N GLY A 32 0.47 27.83 7.35
CA GLY A 32 1.88 27.65 7.74
C GLY A 32 2.82 27.73 6.53
N GLU A 33 4.09 28.03 6.80
CA GLU A 33 5.14 28.05 5.76
C GLU A 33 5.56 26.65 5.30
N LYS A 34 5.35 25.65 6.17
CA LYS A 34 5.73 24.25 5.96
C LYS A 34 4.55 23.34 6.32
N VAL A 35 4.20 22.46 5.41
CA VAL A 35 3.12 21.47 5.55
C VAL A 35 3.74 20.08 5.63
N SER A 36 3.20 19.22 6.49
CA SER A 36 3.63 17.83 6.62
C SER A 36 2.42 16.91 6.75
N TYR A 37 2.43 15.81 6.00
CA TYR A 37 1.42 14.77 6.01
C TYR A 37 2.08 13.39 6.08
N ILE A 38 1.40 12.46 6.74
CA ILE A 38 1.81 11.05 6.82
C ILE A 38 0.65 10.21 6.31
N PHE A 39 0.93 9.35 5.34
CA PHE A 39 -0.03 8.43 4.74
C PHE A 39 0.42 6.99 4.98
N THR A 40 -0.54 6.10 5.15
CA THR A 40 -0.31 4.65 5.26
C THR A 40 -1.06 3.94 4.15
N SER A 41 -0.36 3.11 3.38
CA SER A 41 -0.98 2.23 2.39
C SER A 41 -1.69 1.09 3.12
N VAL A 42 -3.00 0.94 2.90
CA VAL A 42 -3.78 -0.15 3.50
C VAL A 42 -3.35 -1.52 2.96
N LEU A 43 -3.02 -1.58 1.66
CA LEU A 43 -2.64 -2.83 0.99
C LEU A 43 -1.22 -3.27 1.38
N MET A 44 -0.27 -2.35 1.29
CA MET A 44 1.16 -2.67 1.42
C MET A 44 1.69 -2.46 2.84
N LEU A 45 0.90 -1.81 3.70
CA LEU A 45 1.30 -1.33 5.04
C LEU A 45 2.59 -0.49 5.00
N SER A 46 2.86 0.15 3.87
CA SER A 46 3.97 1.07 3.66
C SER A 46 3.57 2.48 4.09
N MET A 47 4.54 3.30 4.48
CA MET A 47 4.31 4.69 4.89
C MET A 47 4.87 5.68 3.86
N LEU A 48 4.21 6.82 3.75
CA LEU A 48 4.66 7.95 2.96
C LEU A 48 4.61 9.20 3.84
N HIS A 49 5.76 9.81 4.06
CA HIS A 49 5.89 11.10 4.72
C HIS A 49 6.11 12.15 3.63
N CYS A 50 5.21 13.12 3.57
CA CYS A 50 5.26 14.22 2.62
C CYS A 50 5.47 15.50 3.41
N THR A 51 6.53 16.25 3.09
CA THR A 51 6.80 17.53 3.73
C THR A 51 7.18 18.55 2.66
N TYR A 52 6.54 19.72 2.66
CA TYR A 52 6.83 20.74 1.66
C TYR A 52 6.64 22.15 2.19
N SER A 53 7.37 23.07 1.56
CA SER A 53 7.35 24.50 1.81
C SER A 53 7.49 25.24 0.48
N LYS A 54 7.60 26.57 0.51
CA LYS A 54 7.81 27.36 -0.71
C LYS A 54 9.13 26.94 -1.38
N GLY A 55 9.02 26.42 -2.60
CA GLY A 55 10.12 26.05 -3.47
C GLY A 55 10.90 24.79 -3.09
N GLU A 56 10.53 24.09 -2.01
CA GLU A 56 11.16 22.83 -1.59
C GLU A 56 10.11 21.81 -1.16
N ALA A 57 10.31 20.55 -1.53
CA ALA A 57 9.48 19.44 -1.07
C ALA A 57 10.33 18.16 -0.91
N GLU A 58 9.97 17.36 0.09
CA GLU A 58 10.59 16.10 0.42
C GLU A 58 9.51 15.03 0.64
N PHE A 59 9.70 13.89 -0.01
CA PHE A 59 8.86 12.71 0.12
C PHE A 59 9.73 11.55 0.57
N LEU A 60 9.36 10.92 1.68
CA LEU A 60 10.05 9.76 2.23
C LEU A 60 9.09 8.58 2.26
N SER A 61 9.50 7.44 1.73
CA SER A 61 8.72 6.21 1.78
C SER A 61 9.60 4.97 1.85
N ASP A 62 9.08 3.93 2.48
CA ASP A 62 9.67 2.59 2.47
C ASP A 62 9.28 1.79 1.22
N ASN A 63 8.46 2.35 0.32
CA ASN A 63 8.09 1.76 -0.96
C ASN A 63 8.67 2.58 -2.13
N VAL A 64 9.54 1.96 -2.93
CA VAL A 64 10.19 2.61 -4.08
C VAL A 64 9.18 2.98 -5.18
N THR A 65 8.13 2.17 -5.37
CA THR A 65 7.08 2.42 -6.35
C THR A 65 6.29 3.67 -6.00
N THR A 66 6.01 3.90 -4.71
CA THR A 66 5.34 5.13 -4.25
C THR A 66 6.15 6.37 -4.62
N ILE A 67 7.47 6.34 -4.42
CA ILE A 67 8.36 7.44 -4.81
C ILE A 67 8.37 7.65 -6.33
N GLY A 68 8.42 6.57 -7.11
CA GLY A 68 8.37 6.63 -8.58
C GLY A 68 7.08 7.27 -9.10
N ILE A 69 5.93 6.83 -8.60
CA ILE A 69 4.62 7.40 -8.97
C ILE A 69 4.55 8.89 -8.64
N LEU A 70 4.98 9.29 -7.43
CA LEU A 70 4.99 10.70 -7.03
C LEU A 70 5.90 11.54 -7.94
N LYS A 71 7.10 11.04 -8.25
CA LYS A 71 8.01 11.72 -9.18
C LYS A 71 7.34 11.95 -10.53
N ASP A 72 6.71 10.93 -11.10
CA ASP A 72 6.09 11.03 -12.43
C ASP A 72 4.91 12.00 -12.44
N VAL A 73 4.01 11.90 -11.45
CA VAL A 73 2.84 12.77 -11.35
C VAL A 73 3.25 14.22 -11.13
N ILE A 74 4.16 14.49 -10.18
CA ILE A 74 4.59 15.86 -9.88
C ILE A 74 5.37 16.46 -11.05
N THR A 75 6.26 15.70 -11.69
CA THR A 75 7.00 16.17 -12.87
C THR A 75 6.04 16.54 -14.00
N LYS A 76 5.00 15.72 -14.22
CA LYS A 76 3.94 16.00 -15.21
C LYS A 76 3.18 17.29 -14.90
N GLU A 77 2.77 17.50 -13.64
CA GLU A 77 2.06 18.71 -13.23
C GLU A 77 2.93 19.98 -13.32
N ALA A 78 4.20 19.90 -12.93
CA ALA A 78 5.15 21.01 -13.08
C ALA A 78 5.39 21.36 -14.55
N THR A 79 5.51 20.35 -15.42
CA THR A 79 5.68 20.54 -16.86
C THR A 79 4.47 21.25 -17.48
N LYS A 80 3.24 20.89 -17.08
CA LYS A 80 2.01 21.57 -17.53
C LYS A 80 2.03 23.06 -17.19
N LYS A 81 2.57 23.43 -16.03
CA LYS A 81 2.70 24.82 -15.58
C LYS A 81 4.00 25.51 -16.02
N LYS A 82 4.84 24.84 -16.81
CA LYS A 82 6.17 25.32 -17.24
C LYS A 82 7.10 25.67 -16.07
N ILE A 83 6.95 24.99 -14.93
CA ILE A 83 7.80 25.16 -13.77
C ILE A 83 9.00 24.21 -13.89
N LYS A 84 10.21 24.76 -13.83
CA LYS A 84 11.44 23.96 -13.78
C LYS A 84 11.63 23.41 -12.36
N LEU A 85 11.83 22.10 -12.28
CA LEU A 85 12.14 21.39 -11.04
C LEU A 85 13.54 20.79 -11.11
N GLU A 86 14.30 20.95 -10.04
CA GLU A 86 15.46 20.14 -9.71
C GLU A 86 14.97 18.95 -8.88
N ILE A 87 15.26 17.74 -9.35
CA ILE A 87 14.75 16.49 -8.78
C ILE A 87 15.93 15.64 -8.34
N SER A 88 16.00 15.30 -7.06
CA SER A 88 16.95 14.32 -6.54
C SER A 88 16.21 13.15 -5.90
N THR A 89 16.71 11.94 -6.11
CA THR A 89 16.09 10.71 -5.59
C THR A 89 17.16 9.82 -4.98
N SER A 90 16.91 9.31 -3.78
CA SER A 90 17.76 8.31 -3.13
C SER A 90 16.95 7.05 -2.87
N MET A 91 17.38 5.95 -3.49
CA MET A 91 16.72 4.65 -3.36
C MET A 91 17.60 3.72 -2.53
N ASN A 92 16.99 3.01 -1.59
CA ASN A 92 17.63 1.94 -0.86
C ASN A 92 17.28 0.62 -1.55
N GLU A 93 18.29 -0.12 -2.02
CA GLU A 93 18.12 -1.40 -2.72
C GLU A 93 17.35 -2.43 -1.88
N GLU A 94 17.51 -2.41 -0.56
CA GLU A 94 16.83 -3.34 0.35
C GLU A 94 15.33 -3.05 0.49
N SER A 95 14.89 -1.83 0.16
CA SER A 95 13.48 -1.45 0.27
C SER A 95 12.59 -2.26 -0.68
N ALA A 96 13.07 -2.54 -1.89
CA ALA A 96 12.34 -3.36 -2.85
C ALA A 96 12.17 -4.81 -2.33
N ALA A 97 13.25 -5.38 -1.80
CA ALA A 97 13.22 -6.72 -1.21
C ALA A 97 12.28 -6.78 0.02
N SER A 98 12.29 -5.75 0.87
CA SER A 98 11.38 -5.65 2.01
C SER A 98 9.91 -5.61 1.58
N VAL A 99 9.58 -4.85 0.53
CA VAL A 99 8.23 -4.78 -0.03
C VAL A 99 7.80 -6.14 -0.58
N LEU A 100 8.67 -6.81 -1.35
CA LEU A 100 8.39 -8.15 -1.89
C LEU A 100 8.15 -9.18 -0.80
N ARG A 101 8.94 -9.18 0.29
CA ARG A 101 8.71 -10.07 1.44
C ARG A 101 7.34 -9.86 2.10
N ARG A 102 6.87 -8.62 2.19
CA ARG A 102 5.54 -8.31 2.73
C ARG A 102 4.41 -8.74 1.78
N LEU A 103 4.61 -8.62 0.48
CA LEU A 103 3.67 -9.13 -0.52
C LEU A 103 3.60 -10.65 -0.50
N ASP A 104 4.75 -11.32 -0.45
CA ASP A 104 4.84 -12.78 -0.45
C ASP A 104 4.06 -13.38 0.72
N SER A 105 4.29 -12.89 1.94
CA SER A 105 3.58 -13.40 3.12
C SER A 105 2.05 -13.22 3.03
N ARG A 106 1.59 -12.11 2.46
CA ARG A 106 0.16 -11.86 2.19
C ARG A 106 -0.37 -12.83 1.13
N LEU A 107 0.29 -12.90 -0.03
CA LEU A 107 -0.10 -13.75 -1.15
C LEU A 107 -0.19 -15.22 -0.74
N VAL A 108 0.81 -15.73 -0.03
CA VAL A 108 0.79 -17.10 0.50
C VAL A 108 -0.40 -17.30 1.44
N SER A 109 -0.62 -16.37 2.37
CA SER A 109 -1.73 -16.49 3.34
C SER A 109 -3.11 -16.49 2.66
N GLU A 110 -3.29 -15.69 1.61
CA GLU A 110 -4.55 -15.62 0.87
C GLU A 110 -4.73 -16.82 -0.07
N ALA A 111 -3.64 -17.32 -0.69
CA ALA A 111 -3.68 -18.55 -1.47
C ALA A 111 -4.00 -19.79 -0.60
N THR A 112 -3.43 -19.86 0.61
CA THR A 112 -3.76 -20.89 1.58
C THR A 112 -5.22 -20.82 2.00
N LEU A 113 -5.74 -19.62 2.29
CA LEU A 113 -7.15 -19.42 2.64
C LEU A 113 -8.08 -19.90 1.51
N ALA A 114 -7.81 -19.50 0.26
CA ALA A 114 -8.59 -19.92 -0.89
C ALA A 114 -8.57 -21.44 -1.08
N ARG A 115 -7.40 -22.08 -0.92
CA ARG A 115 -7.26 -23.55 -0.96
C ARG A 115 -8.11 -24.21 0.13
N GLN A 116 -8.02 -23.73 1.37
CA GLN A 116 -8.77 -24.31 2.49
C GLN A 116 -10.28 -24.18 2.29
N VAL A 117 -10.76 -23.00 1.85
CA VAL A 117 -12.18 -22.78 1.55
C VAL A 117 -12.66 -23.69 0.41
N GLY A 118 -11.86 -23.85 -0.65
CA GLY A 118 -12.19 -24.75 -1.76
C GLY A 118 -12.29 -26.23 -1.37
N LEU A 119 -11.65 -26.64 -0.26
CA LEU A 119 -11.74 -28.01 0.27
C LEU A 119 -12.95 -28.22 1.20
N LEU A 120 -13.58 -27.15 1.71
CA LEU A 120 -14.60 -27.27 2.77
C LEU A 120 -15.80 -28.12 2.33
N ASP A 121 -16.28 -27.96 1.10
CA ASP A 121 -17.47 -28.68 0.64
C ASP A 121 -17.18 -30.19 0.55
N ALA A 122 -16.05 -30.58 -0.04
CA ALA A 122 -15.63 -31.98 -0.11
C ALA A 122 -15.37 -32.59 1.29
N LEU A 123 -14.76 -31.82 2.21
CA LEU A 123 -14.51 -32.28 3.57
C LEU A 123 -15.80 -32.48 4.37
N ARG A 124 -16.81 -31.63 4.18
CA ARG A 124 -18.14 -31.79 4.80
C ARG A 124 -18.88 -33.02 4.28
N GLU A 125 -18.78 -33.28 2.98
CA GLU A 125 -19.34 -34.48 2.38
C GLU A 125 -18.69 -35.73 3.00
N LEU A 126 -17.35 -35.78 3.06
CA LEU A 126 -16.62 -36.90 3.66
C LEU A 126 -16.94 -37.09 5.15
N GLU A 127 -17.02 -36.01 5.94
CA GLU A 127 -17.40 -36.08 7.36
C GLU A 127 -18.79 -36.70 7.55
N SER A 128 -19.73 -36.42 6.64
CA SER A 128 -21.09 -36.97 6.70
C SER A 128 -21.18 -38.47 6.38
N VAL A 129 -20.24 -38.99 5.56
CA VAL A 129 -20.26 -40.37 5.07
C VAL A 129 -19.42 -41.30 5.93
N GLU A 130 -18.15 -40.95 6.17
CA GLU A 130 -17.19 -41.83 6.84
C GLU A 130 -16.90 -41.42 8.29
N GLY A 131 -17.30 -40.21 8.68
CA GLY A 131 -17.03 -39.65 10.00
C GLY A 131 -15.65 -39.00 10.11
N ARG A 132 -15.50 -38.15 11.12
CA ARG A 132 -14.35 -37.25 11.28
C ARG A 132 -13.02 -37.95 11.57
N GLU A 133 -13.07 -39.17 12.11
CA GLU A 133 -11.89 -39.94 12.57
C GLU A 133 -10.97 -40.37 11.41
N PHE A 134 -11.47 -40.42 10.18
CA PHE A 134 -10.71 -40.77 8.98
C PHE A 134 -9.94 -39.59 8.37
N LEU A 135 -10.23 -38.36 8.81
CA LEU A 135 -9.57 -37.16 8.32
C LEU A 135 -8.25 -36.91 9.05
N SER A 136 -7.25 -36.40 8.33
CA SER A 136 -6.00 -35.95 8.93
C SER A 136 -6.25 -34.76 9.88
N PRO A 137 -5.38 -34.54 10.89
CA PRO A 137 -5.52 -33.40 11.80
C PRO A 137 -5.62 -32.04 11.09
N GLU A 138 -4.89 -31.85 9.98
CA GLU A 138 -4.95 -30.61 9.16
C GLU A 138 -6.37 -30.37 8.60
N TYR A 139 -7.05 -31.41 8.13
CA TYR A 139 -8.40 -31.28 7.57
C TYR A 139 -9.48 -31.13 8.64
N GLN A 140 -9.29 -31.78 9.80
CA GLN A 140 -10.15 -31.56 10.95
C GLN A 140 -10.08 -30.11 11.44
N GLU A 141 -8.87 -29.53 11.49
CA GLU A 141 -8.67 -28.11 11.87
C GLU A 141 -9.34 -27.14 10.87
N ILE A 142 -9.34 -27.46 9.58
CA ILE A 142 -10.06 -26.67 8.56
C ILE A 142 -11.58 -26.70 8.80
N LEU A 143 -12.15 -27.87 9.12
CA LEU A 143 -13.58 -28.00 9.44
C LEU A 143 -13.97 -27.26 10.72
N ASP A 144 -13.10 -27.27 11.73
CA ASP A 144 -13.32 -26.50 12.97
C ASP A 144 -13.33 -25.00 12.71
N ASN A 145 -12.41 -24.52 11.87
CA ASN A 145 -12.26 -23.10 11.55
C ASN A 145 -13.15 -22.62 10.40
N GLN A 146 -14.03 -23.47 9.86
CA GLN A 146 -14.81 -23.21 8.63
C GLN A 146 -15.53 -21.84 8.63
N ARG A 147 -16.15 -21.44 9.75
CA ARG A 147 -16.90 -20.18 9.83
C ARG A 147 -15.98 -18.97 9.68
N GLN A 148 -14.80 -19.03 10.30
CA GLN A 148 -13.80 -17.96 10.23
C GLN A 148 -13.17 -17.90 8.83
N LEU A 149 -12.87 -19.06 8.23
CA LEU A 149 -12.31 -19.15 6.88
C LEU A 149 -13.26 -18.58 5.83
N THR A 150 -14.54 -18.96 5.85
CA THR A 150 -15.55 -18.43 4.93
C THR A 150 -15.78 -16.93 5.14
N ALA A 151 -15.85 -16.47 6.40
CA ALA A 151 -15.99 -15.04 6.69
C ALA A 151 -14.82 -14.21 6.14
N ARG A 152 -13.58 -14.67 6.35
CA ARG A 152 -12.38 -13.98 5.87
C ARG A 152 -12.29 -13.99 4.33
N HIS A 153 -12.65 -15.09 3.69
CA HIS A 153 -12.70 -15.18 2.23
C HIS A 153 -13.80 -14.29 1.62
N SER A 154 -14.95 -14.17 2.28
CA SER A 154 -16.04 -13.28 1.82
C SER A 154 -15.73 -11.79 1.94
N SER A 155 -14.70 -11.43 2.72
CA SER A 155 -14.24 -10.05 2.90
C SER A 155 -13.10 -9.63 1.95
N GLN A 156 -12.62 -10.55 1.09
CA GLN A 156 -11.76 -10.24 -0.05
C GLN A 156 -12.54 -9.62 -1.19
#